data_AF-A0A4W3ISH0-F1
#
_entry.id   AF-A0A4W3ISH0-F1
#
_cell.length_a   1.000
_cell.length_b   1.000
_cell.length_c   1.000
_cell.angle_alpha   90.00
_cell.angle_beta   90.00
_cell.angle_gamma   90.00
#
_symmetry.space_group_name_H-M   'P 1'
#
loop_
_entity.id
_entity.type
_entity.pdbx_description
1 polymer ?
#
loop_
_entity_poly.entity_id
_entity_poly.type
_entity_poly.pdbx_seq_one_letter_code
_entity_poly.pdbx_strand_id
1 'polypeptide(L)'
;HFIKQDNTVMSYLKFKIFYISREMQYNNNNNPFALKQTQFYFVGIRHSSNQFWHFTILLIICFLQGWVLVGFPVSREQAIVLQEMGVAPDHVVILDAPDTVLIERNLGKRIDPFTEEVYHITFNWPEDPDKQGILREPEGLTEKATVTRLLEYRRESHGVQSSYKKICKVINADQPTVDVLSQVMTFVHSRHRSVAPYAPHILLYGPPGCGKNLQAAMIAEKYKIVDVSSGHLLKQATAAQTKIGEAVQSYVEQGQPVPDSMVLRCLEERLSKLDCITRGWVLHGFPRDIEQATLLEEKGFLMNRVFFMDVPDDAIIERLTLRTTDPVTGERYHSVYKPAPNSEVQARCQQNPKDSLEHVENELKVYHDHVTELGKFYQAVIHINADQDPHTVFEFIESSVLNPPVKRKAS
;
A
#
# COMPACT_ATOMS: atom_id res chain seq x y z
N HIS A 1 34.95 -16.33 13.64
CA HIS A 1 36.13 -17.14 13.98
C HIS A 1 35.68 -18.58 14.13
N PHE A 2 36.31 -19.48 13.38
CA PHE A 2 36.05 -20.91 13.23
C PHE A 2 35.69 -21.65 14.53
N ILE A 3 34.71 -22.56 14.44
CA ILE A 3 34.60 -23.92 15.03
C ILE A 3 33.17 -24.39 14.69
N LYS A 4 33.03 -25.28 13.69
CA LYS A 4 32.85 -26.75 13.81
C LYS A 4 31.46 -27.09 14.36
N GLN A 5 30.71 -28.05 13.85
CA GLN A 5 30.91 -29.13 12.89
C GLN A 5 29.49 -29.64 12.58
N ASP A 6 29.28 -30.13 11.36
CA ASP A 6 28.30 -31.16 10.99
C ASP A 6 26.93 -31.11 11.67
N ASN A 7 25.93 -30.66 10.91
CA ASN A 7 24.62 -31.33 10.81
C ASN A 7 23.92 -30.86 9.53
N THR A 8 24.15 -31.64 8.47
CA THR A 8 23.20 -31.91 7.38
C THR A 8 22.19 -30.81 7.05
N VAL A 9 22.58 -30.01 6.07
CA VAL A 9 21.74 -29.49 4.96
C VAL A 9 20.24 -29.66 5.22
N MET A 10 19.62 -28.60 5.73
CA MET A 10 18.45 -28.01 5.06
C MET A 10 17.49 -29.09 4.52
N SER A 11 16.77 -29.79 5.41
CA SER A 11 15.61 -30.61 5.04
C SER A 11 14.47 -29.68 4.62
N TYR A 12 14.71 -29.04 3.48
CA TYR A 12 13.95 -27.96 2.89
C TYR A 12 12.67 -28.49 2.27
N LEU A 13 11.57 -27.82 2.61
CA LEU A 13 10.18 -28.11 2.26
C LEU A 13 9.55 -29.32 3.00
N LYS A 14 9.51 -29.27 4.34
CA LYS A 14 8.41 -29.88 5.09
C LYS A 14 7.10 -29.13 4.81
N PHE A 15 6.39 -29.60 3.79
CA PHE A 15 4.97 -29.33 3.57
C PHE A 15 4.12 -30.13 4.57
N LYS A 16 3.56 -29.45 5.59
CA LYS A 16 2.31 -29.70 6.35
C LYS A 16 2.45 -28.90 7.66
N ILE A 17 1.76 -27.77 7.85
CA ILE A 17 0.34 -27.69 8.22
C ILE A 17 0.02 -28.79 9.24
N PHE A 18 0.32 -28.52 10.51
CA PHE A 18 -0.21 -29.28 11.63
C PHE A 18 -1.26 -28.46 12.37
N TYR A 19 -2.42 -29.10 12.47
CA TYR A 19 -3.53 -28.79 13.37
C TYR A 19 -3.00 -28.77 14.81
N ILE A 20 -3.31 -27.74 15.60
CA ILE A 20 -3.27 -27.85 17.07
C ILE A 20 -4.68 -27.63 17.61
N SER A 21 -5.27 -28.75 18.04
CA SER A 21 -6.22 -28.79 19.13
C SER A 21 -5.64 -29.71 20.19
N ARG A 22 -5.04 -29.17 21.25
CA ARG A 22 -5.13 -29.75 22.59
C ARG A 22 -4.66 -28.79 23.68
N GLU A 23 -5.63 -28.48 24.55
CA GLU A 23 -5.56 -28.26 25.99
C GLU A 23 -4.64 -27.16 26.55
N MET A 24 -5.26 -26.01 26.82
CA MET A 24 -4.88 -25.15 27.94
C MET A 24 -5.03 -25.95 29.25
N GLN A 25 -3.91 -26.26 29.91
CA GLN A 25 -3.91 -26.39 31.36
C GLN A 25 -3.58 -25.02 31.97
N TYR A 26 -4.53 -24.52 32.75
CA TYR A 26 -4.36 -23.41 33.67
C TYR A 26 -3.15 -23.66 34.58
N ASN A 27 -2.24 -22.69 34.70
CA ASN A 27 -1.71 -22.35 36.02
C ASN A 27 -1.19 -20.92 36.13
N ASN A 28 -1.53 -20.31 37.26
CA ASN A 28 -1.30 -18.93 37.66
C ASN A 28 0.19 -18.58 37.86
N ASN A 29 0.63 -17.43 37.36
CA ASN A 29 1.29 -16.32 38.10
C ASN A 29 2.26 -15.47 37.24
N ASN A 30 2.02 -14.15 37.29
CA ASN A 30 2.94 -12.99 37.28
C ASN A 30 4.16 -12.91 36.33
N ASN A 31 4.08 -11.91 35.44
CA ASN A 31 5.08 -11.22 34.57
C ASN A 31 6.44 -10.83 35.24
N PRO A 32 7.45 -10.24 34.54
CA PRO A 32 7.77 -10.09 33.10
C PRO A 32 9.28 -10.33 32.73
N PHE A 33 9.64 -10.20 31.44
CA PHE A 33 10.98 -9.98 30.79
C PHE A 33 11.46 -11.03 29.76
N ALA A 34 11.44 -10.57 28.50
CA ALA A 34 12.29 -10.82 27.34
C ALA A 34 13.20 -12.07 27.30
N LEU A 35 13.07 -12.87 26.22
CA LEU A 35 14.00 -12.84 25.08
C LEU A 35 13.64 -13.91 24.03
N LYS A 36 13.71 -13.47 22.77
CA LYS A 36 14.15 -14.21 21.57
C LYS A 36 13.62 -15.64 21.39
N GLN A 37 12.72 -15.82 20.44
CA GLN A 37 12.95 -16.74 19.33
C GLN A 37 12.03 -16.41 18.16
N THR A 38 12.66 -16.19 17.02
CA THR A 38 12.08 -16.17 15.67
C THR A 38 11.14 -17.36 15.50
N GLN A 39 9.84 -17.10 15.32
CA GLN A 39 8.89 -18.11 14.88
C GLN A 39 7.98 -17.53 13.81
N PHE A 40 7.95 -18.23 12.67
CA PHE A 40 7.03 -17.99 11.56
C PHE A 40 5.61 -18.34 12.00
N TYR A 41 4.62 -17.48 11.73
CA TYR A 41 3.23 -17.75 12.07
C TYR A 41 2.33 -17.80 10.83
N PHE A 42 1.54 -18.88 10.76
CA PHE A 42 0.52 -19.17 9.76
C PHE A 42 -0.82 -18.50 10.13
N VAL A 43 -1.57 -18.03 9.12
CA VAL A 43 -2.97 -17.61 9.28
C VAL A 43 -3.88 -18.80 8.96
N GLY A 44 -4.53 -19.36 10.00
CA GLY A 44 -5.70 -20.23 9.87
C GLY A 44 -6.91 -19.54 10.51
N ILE A 45 -7.91 -19.16 9.71
CA ILE A 45 -9.15 -18.57 10.23
C ILE A 45 -10.04 -19.71 10.72
N ARG A 46 -10.14 -19.89 12.04
CA ARG A 46 -11.20 -20.72 12.65
C ARG A 46 -12.39 -19.84 13.00
N HIS A 47 -13.56 -20.24 12.54
CA HIS A 47 -14.83 -19.54 12.82
C HIS A 47 -15.24 -19.81 14.27
N SER A 48 -14.84 -18.95 15.21
CA SER A 48 -15.46 -18.85 16.53
C SER A 48 -15.52 -17.39 16.99
N SER A 49 -16.65 -17.06 17.59
CA SER A 49 -17.24 -15.73 17.80
C SER A 49 -16.55 -14.83 18.84
N ASN A 50 -15.27 -14.50 18.66
CA ASN A 50 -14.58 -13.38 19.32
C ASN A 50 -13.30 -12.99 18.55
N GLN A 51 -13.43 -12.27 17.42
CA GLN A 51 -12.36 -12.13 16.41
C GLN A 51 -11.59 -10.79 16.36
N PHE A 52 -11.99 -9.73 17.06
CA PHE A 52 -11.46 -8.40 16.71
C PHE A 52 -10.04 -8.09 17.23
N TRP A 53 -9.69 -8.48 18.46
CA TRP A 53 -8.40 -8.07 19.05
C TRP A 53 -7.22 -8.94 18.60
N HIS A 54 -7.41 -10.25 18.40
CA HIS A 54 -6.34 -11.15 17.98
C HIS A 54 -5.93 -10.97 16.51
N PHE A 55 -6.89 -10.69 15.62
CA PHE A 55 -6.62 -10.52 14.19
C PHE A 55 -5.78 -9.26 13.93
N THR A 56 -6.07 -8.18 14.65
CA THR A 56 -5.40 -6.88 14.51
C THR A 56 -3.93 -6.95 14.95
N ILE A 57 -3.62 -7.62 16.07
CA ILE A 57 -2.24 -7.78 16.56
C ILE A 57 -1.41 -8.68 15.62
N LEU A 58 -2.02 -9.75 15.08
CA LEU A 58 -1.35 -10.65 14.14
C LEU A 58 -1.01 -9.93 12.82
N LEU A 59 -1.93 -9.11 12.30
CA LEU A 59 -1.71 -8.29 11.12
C LEU A 59 -0.54 -7.32 11.32
N ILE A 60 -0.53 -6.58 12.44
CA ILE A 60 0.49 -5.56 12.75
C ILE A 60 1.90 -6.18 12.80
N ILE A 61 2.05 -7.38 13.36
CA ILE A 61 3.35 -8.07 13.44
C ILE A 61 3.82 -8.56 12.06
N CYS A 62 2.91 -9.07 11.21
CA CYS A 62 3.23 -9.45 9.84
C CYS A 62 3.75 -8.27 8.99
N PHE A 63 3.26 -7.05 9.23
CA PHE A 63 3.71 -5.85 8.52
C PHE A 63 5.15 -5.43 8.87
N LEU A 64 5.70 -5.84 10.02
CA LEU A 64 7.03 -5.40 10.48
C LEU A 64 8.19 -6.33 10.07
N GLN A 65 7.93 -7.61 9.74
CA GLN A 65 8.98 -8.61 9.47
C GLN A 65 8.81 -9.39 8.15
N GLY A 66 7.79 -9.04 7.34
CA GLY A 66 7.44 -9.76 6.12
C GLY A 66 6.62 -11.01 6.42
N TRP A 67 5.90 -11.51 5.41
CA TRP A 67 5.01 -12.66 5.55
C TRP A 67 5.04 -13.56 4.31
N VAL A 68 4.77 -14.84 4.51
CA VAL A 68 4.60 -15.83 3.43
C VAL A 68 3.28 -16.54 3.66
N LEU A 69 2.35 -16.38 2.71
CA LEU A 69 1.10 -17.14 2.69
C LEU A 69 1.29 -18.39 1.83
N VAL A 70 1.00 -19.56 2.41
CA VAL A 70 1.09 -20.85 1.72
C VAL A 70 -0.29 -21.48 1.66
N GLY A 71 -0.72 -21.89 0.46
CA GLY A 71 -2.00 -22.58 0.27
C GLY A 71 -3.23 -21.67 0.42
N PHE A 72 -3.05 -20.35 0.40
CA PHE A 72 -4.12 -19.35 0.39
C PHE A 72 -3.64 -18.12 -0.41
N PRO A 73 -4.49 -17.46 -1.22
CA PRO A 73 -5.87 -17.81 -1.55
C PRO A 73 -5.99 -19.02 -2.49
N VAL A 74 -7.06 -19.80 -2.34
CA VAL A 74 -7.32 -21.01 -3.14
C VAL A 74 -8.27 -20.74 -4.31
N SER A 75 -9.12 -19.71 -4.21
CA SER A 75 -10.07 -19.30 -5.24
C SER A 75 -9.95 -17.81 -5.58
N ARG A 76 -10.55 -17.42 -6.70
CA ARG A 76 -10.62 -16.01 -7.11
C ARG A 76 -11.32 -15.13 -6.08
N GLU A 77 -12.42 -15.62 -5.51
CA GLU A 77 -13.20 -14.88 -4.51
C GLU A 77 -12.36 -14.59 -3.26
N GLN A 78 -11.61 -15.58 -2.78
CA GLN A 78 -10.70 -15.40 -1.64
C GLN A 78 -9.58 -14.39 -1.96
N ALA A 79 -9.06 -14.41 -3.19
CA ALA A 79 -8.07 -13.44 -3.63
C ALA A 79 -8.63 -12.00 -3.63
N ILE A 80 -9.89 -11.82 -4.06
CA ILE A 80 -10.56 -10.52 -4.03
C ILE A 80 -10.79 -10.05 -2.59
N VAL A 81 -11.30 -10.92 -1.72
CA VAL A 81 -11.50 -10.61 -0.28
C VAL A 81 -10.18 -10.22 0.37
N LEU A 82 -9.08 -10.92 0.06
CA LEU A 82 -7.76 -10.61 0.60
C LEU A 82 -7.27 -9.23 0.13
N GLN A 83 -7.51 -8.88 -1.14
CA GLN A 83 -7.21 -7.56 -1.69
C GLN A 83 -8.07 -6.47 -1.03
N GLU A 84 -9.37 -6.70 -0.82
CA GLU A 84 -10.28 -5.78 -0.14
C GLU A 84 -9.89 -5.54 1.32
N MET A 85 -9.36 -6.56 2.00
CA MET A 85 -8.79 -6.46 3.35
C MET A 85 -7.43 -5.76 3.40
N GLY A 86 -6.88 -5.35 2.26
CA GLY A 86 -5.59 -4.65 2.19
C GLY A 86 -4.36 -5.52 2.35
N VAL A 87 -4.51 -6.84 2.27
CA VAL A 87 -3.39 -7.78 2.29
C VAL A 87 -3.03 -8.10 0.84
N ALA A 88 -2.02 -7.41 0.31
CA ALA A 88 -1.52 -7.62 -1.05
C ALA A 88 -0.10 -8.21 -0.99
N PRO A 89 0.14 -9.42 -1.53
CA PRO A 89 1.49 -9.96 -1.60
C PRO A 89 2.34 -9.16 -2.59
N ASP A 90 3.64 -9.01 -2.33
CA ASP A 90 4.59 -8.43 -3.28
C ASP A 90 4.92 -9.38 -4.43
N HIS A 91 4.87 -10.68 -4.15
CA HIS A 91 5.18 -11.76 -5.08
C HIS A 91 4.20 -12.92 -4.87
N VAL A 92 3.69 -13.47 -5.96
CA VAL A 92 2.90 -14.70 -5.97
C VAL A 92 3.67 -15.74 -6.76
N VAL A 93 3.93 -16.89 -6.14
CA VAL A 93 4.60 -18.01 -6.81
C VAL A 93 3.63 -19.17 -6.90
N ILE A 94 3.42 -19.66 -8.12
CA ILE A 94 2.66 -20.88 -8.38
C ILE A 94 3.64 -21.97 -8.76
N LEU A 95 3.68 -23.04 -7.97
CA LEU A 95 4.46 -24.23 -8.28
C LEU A 95 3.61 -25.17 -9.13
N ASP A 96 4.03 -25.42 -10.36
CA ASP A 96 3.31 -26.25 -11.32
C ASP A 96 4.09 -27.52 -11.65
N ALA A 97 3.43 -28.66 -11.67
CA ALA A 97 4.00 -29.93 -12.09
C ALA A 97 2.92 -30.79 -12.76
N PRO A 98 3.29 -31.77 -13.59
CA PRO A 98 2.33 -32.68 -14.20
C PRO A 98 1.54 -33.47 -13.15
N ASP A 99 0.25 -33.68 -13.41
CA ASP A 99 -0.64 -34.35 -12.46
C ASP A 99 -0.17 -35.78 -12.15
N THR A 100 0.39 -36.49 -13.13
CA THR A 100 1.00 -37.82 -12.97
C THR A 100 2.12 -37.80 -11.93
N VAL A 101 3.03 -36.83 -12.03
CA VAL A 101 4.15 -36.63 -11.09
C VAL A 101 3.64 -36.29 -9.70
N LEU A 102 2.61 -35.45 -9.59
CA LEU A 102 2.02 -35.08 -8.29
C LEU A 102 1.30 -36.26 -7.62
N ILE A 103 0.66 -37.14 -8.39
CA ILE A 103 0.04 -38.36 -7.91
C ILE A 103 1.12 -39.33 -7.40
N GLU A 104 2.16 -39.60 -8.19
CA GLU A 104 3.28 -40.45 -7.79
C GLU A 104 3.97 -39.94 -6.51
N ARG A 105 4.25 -38.64 -6.45
CA ARG A 105 4.85 -37.98 -5.27
C ARG A 105 3.98 -38.08 -4.02
N ASN A 106 2.66 -38.15 -4.18
CA ASN A 106 1.72 -38.29 -3.06
C ASN A 106 1.63 -39.75 -2.58
N LEU A 107 1.61 -40.70 -3.51
CA LEU A 107 1.59 -42.14 -3.21
C LEU A 107 2.90 -42.62 -2.57
N GLY A 108 4.03 -42.00 -2.93
CA GLY A 108 5.35 -42.31 -2.37
C GLY A 108 5.60 -41.77 -0.96
N LYS A 109 4.65 -41.01 -0.37
CA LYS A 109 4.78 -40.46 0.98
C LYS A 109 4.69 -41.55 2.04
N ARG A 110 5.56 -41.47 3.04
CA ARG A 110 5.45 -42.22 4.28
C ARG A 110 5.50 -41.26 5.45
N ILE A 111 4.78 -41.57 6.51
CA ILE A 111 4.75 -40.76 7.73
C ILE A 111 5.24 -41.62 8.89
N ASP A 112 6.09 -41.03 9.71
CA ASP A 112 6.43 -41.58 11.01
C ASP A 112 5.24 -41.32 11.97
N PRO A 113 4.58 -42.36 12.51
CA PRO A 113 3.42 -42.22 13.39
C PRO A 113 3.74 -41.54 14.74
N PHE A 114 5.01 -41.45 15.14
CA PHE A 114 5.42 -40.84 16.42
C PHE A 114 5.90 -39.40 16.25
N THR A 115 6.66 -39.13 15.20
CA THR A 115 7.24 -37.78 14.96
C THR A 115 6.46 -36.96 13.94
N GLU A 116 5.50 -37.59 13.25
CA GLU A 116 4.72 -37.02 12.15
C GLU A 116 5.57 -36.51 10.97
N GLU A 117 6.84 -36.92 10.93
CA GLU A 117 7.76 -36.58 9.86
C GLU A 117 7.39 -37.29 8.56
N VAL A 118 7.43 -36.55 7.46
CA VAL A 118 7.10 -37.06 6.13
C VAL A 118 8.38 -37.44 5.40
N TYR A 119 8.45 -38.70 4.99
CA TYR A 119 9.48 -39.29 4.17
C TYR A 119 8.92 -39.62 2.79
N HIS A 120 9.80 -39.84 1.82
CA HIS A 120 9.40 -40.27 0.48
C HIS A 120 10.31 -41.38 0.00
N ILE A 121 9.71 -42.47 -0.50
CA ILE A 121 10.42 -43.69 -0.92
C ILE A 121 11.56 -43.44 -1.92
N THR A 122 11.41 -42.45 -2.82
CA THR A 122 12.40 -42.11 -3.85
C THR A 122 13.33 -40.95 -3.49
N PHE A 123 12.84 -39.93 -2.77
CA PHE A 123 13.53 -38.64 -2.66
C PHE A 123 14.16 -38.40 -1.28
N ASN A 124 13.63 -39.05 -0.24
CA ASN A 124 14.04 -38.84 1.13
C ASN A 124 13.66 -40.08 1.96
N TRP A 125 14.36 -41.18 1.69
CA TRP A 125 14.21 -42.44 2.42
C TRP A 125 15.30 -42.52 3.50
N PRO A 126 14.95 -42.75 4.77
CA PRO A 126 15.95 -42.79 5.83
C PRO A 126 16.87 -44.00 5.66
N GLU A 127 18.17 -43.84 5.91
CA GLU A 127 19.15 -44.95 5.83
C GLU A 127 18.99 -45.95 6.98
N ASP A 128 18.46 -45.49 8.11
CA ASP A 128 18.27 -46.27 9.34
C ASP A 128 17.14 -47.32 9.18
N PRO A 129 17.45 -48.63 9.21
CA PRO A 129 16.47 -49.71 9.02
C PRO A 129 15.35 -49.72 10.07
N ASP A 130 15.67 -49.31 11.30
CA ASP A 130 14.68 -49.29 12.40
C ASP A 130 13.64 -48.20 12.16
N LYS A 131 14.07 -47.05 11.62
CA LYS A 131 13.15 -45.99 11.19
C LYS A 131 12.31 -46.42 10.00
N GLN A 132 12.89 -47.11 9.01
CA GLN A 132 12.14 -47.59 7.84
C GLN A 132 10.98 -48.52 8.22
N GLY A 133 11.18 -49.41 9.21
CA GLY A 133 10.15 -50.35 9.67
C GLY A 133 8.96 -49.70 10.38
N ILE A 134 9.13 -48.46 10.86
CA ILE A 134 8.11 -47.72 11.61
C ILE A 134 7.26 -46.83 10.69
N LEU A 135 7.78 -46.47 9.51
CA LEU A 135 7.11 -45.61 8.54
C LEU A 135 5.85 -46.24 7.94
N ARG A 136 4.75 -45.49 7.90
CA ARG A 136 3.45 -45.96 7.39
C ARG A 136 2.93 -45.11 6.25
N GLU A 137 2.04 -45.68 5.46
CA GLU A 137 1.28 -44.92 4.47
C GLU A 137 0.30 -43.98 5.18
N PRO A 138 0.27 -42.70 4.79
CA PRO A 138 -0.65 -41.73 5.38
C PRO A 138 -2.11 -42.02 5.04
N GLU A 139 -2.97 -41.93 6.05
CA GLU A 139 -4.42 -42.11 5.90
C GLU A 139 -5.03 -41.04 4.96
N GLY A 140 -5.90 -41.47 4.03
CA GLY A 140 -6.64 -40.57 3.14
C GLY A 140 -5.89 -40.07 1.89
N LEU A 141 -4.70 -40.59 1.60
CA LEU A 141 -3.95 -40.33 0.36
C LEU A 141 -4.21 -41.45 -0.67
N THR A 142 -5.45 -41.56 -1.14
CA THR A 142 -5.79 -42.43 -2.27
C THR A 142 -5.56 -41.71 -3.59
N GLU A 143 -5.27 -42.46 -4.65
CA GLU A 143 -5.13 -41.91 -6.01
C GLU A 143 -6.37 -41.10 -6.40
N LYS A 144 -7.57 -41.67 -6.19
CA LYS A 144 -8.85 -41.01 -6.45
C LYS A 144 -9.01 -39.69 -5.69
N ALA A 145 -8.62 -39.64 -4.40
CA ALA A 145 -8.70 -38.41 -3.62
C ALA A 145 -7.70 -37.34 -4.09
N THR A 146 -6.51 -37.76 -4.50
CA THR A 146 -5.49 -36.86 -5.09
C THR A 146 -5.98 -36.27 -6.40
N VAL A 147 -6.57 -37.09 -7.28
CA VAL A 147 -7.15 -36.64 -8.56
C VAL A 147 -8.25 -35.61 -8.34
N THR A 148 -9.19 -35.86 -7.41
CA THR A 148 -10.26 -34.89 -7.10
C THR A 148 -9.69 -33.54 -6.65
N ARG A 149 -8.69 -33.53 -5.76
CA ARG A 149 -8.04 -32.30 -5.28
C ARG A 149 -7.31 -31.55 -6.40
N LEU A 150 -6.64 -32.27 -7.31
CA LEU A 150 -5.96 -31.67 -8.45
C LEU A 150 -6.97 -31.03 -9.41
N LEU A 151 -8.12 -31.67 -9.66
CA LEU A 151 -9.18 -31.10 -10.50
C LEU A 151 -9.76 -29.81 -9.90
N GLU A 152 -10.04 -29.82 -8.59
CA GLU A 152 -10.50 -28.61 -7.87
C GLU A 152 -9.46 -27.48 -7.96
N TYR A 153 -8.18 -27.81 -7.73
CA TYR A 153 -7.09 -26.84 -7.87
C TYR A 153 -6.98 -26.28 -9.29
N ARG A 154 -7.02 -27.11 -10.33
CA ARG A 154 -6.93 -26.65 -11.74
C ARG A 154 -8.08 -25.71 -12.10
N ARG A 155 -9.29 -25.97 -11.58
CA ARG A 155 -10.46 -25.12 -11.78
C ARG A 155 -10.28 -23.72 -11.19
N GLU A 156 -9.76 -23.63 -9.98
CA GLU A 156 -9.67 -22.37 -9.23
C GLU A 156 -8.35 -21.61 -9.44
N SER A 157 -7.26 -22.34 -9.73
CA SER A 157 -5.90 -21.79 -9.89
C SER A 157 -5.82 -20.71 -10.97
N HIS A 158 -6.51 -20.90 -12.09
CA HIS A 158 -6.58 -19.88 -13.14
C HIS A 158 -7.22 -18.58 -12.64
N GLY A 159 -8.23 -18.69 -11.77
CA GLY A 159 -8.86 -17.55 -11.12
C GLY A 159 -7.87 -16.76 -10.26
N VAL A 160 -7.10 -17.44 -9.41
CA VAL A 160 -6.07 -16.82 -8.58
C VAL A 160 -4.95 -16.21 -9.42
N GLN A 161 -4.45 -16.93 -10.43
CA GLN A 161 -3.42 -16.44 -11.35
C GLN A 161 -3.86 -15.17 -12.07
N SER A 162 -5.14 -15.10 -12.48
CA SER A 162 -5.70 -13.92 -13.13
C SER A 162 -5.75 -12.70 -12.19
N SER A 163 -6.08 -12.93 -10.90
CA SER A 163 -6.15 -11.87 -9.88
C SER A 163 -4.78 -11.24 -9.57
N TYR A 164 -3.68 -12.00 -9.75
CA TYR A 164 -2.32 -11.57 -9.43
C TYR A 164 -1.37 -11.51 -10.64
N LYS A 165 -1.90 -11.44 -11.86
CA LYS A 165 -1.13 -11.57 -13.12
C LYS A 165 0.18 -10.77 -13.19
N LYS A 166 0.22 -9.58 -12.59
CA LYS A 166 1.40 -8.67 -12.63
C LYS A 166 2.53 -9.08 -11.67
N ILE A 167 2.19 -9.81 -10.61
CA ILE A 167 3.12 -10.19 -9.55
C ILE A 167 3.24 -11.71 -9.41
N CYS A 168 2.63 -12.46 -10.34
CA CYS A 168 2.55 -13.90 -10.29
C CYS A 168 3.57 -14.54 -11.25
N LYS A 169 4.36 -15.48 -10.75
CA LYS A 169 5.24 -16.32 -11.56
C LYS A 169 4.93 -17.79 -11.34
N VAL A 170 4.71 -18.50 -12.44
CA VAL A 170 4.59 -19.96 -12.45
C VAL A 170 5.99 -20.55 -12.58
N ILE A 171 6.35 -21.49 -11.70
CA ILE A 171 7.65 -22.15 -11.65
C ILE A 171 7.39 -23.66 -11.74
N ASN A 172 8.10 -24.33 -12.64
CA ASN A 172 8.05 -25.78 -12.74
C ASN A 172 8.59 -26.41 -11.46
N ALA A 173 7.81 -27.27 -10.81
CA ALA A 173 8.19 -28.02 -9.62
C ALA A 173 8.61 -29.47 -9.96
N ASP A 174 8.60 -29.85 -11.23
CA ASP A 174 9.16 -31.11 -11.72
C ASP A 174 10.67 -30.98 -12.04
N GLN A 175 11.42 -30.53 -11.03
CA GLN A 175 12.87 -30.37 -11.07
C GLN A 175 13.42 -30.47 -9.63
N PRO A 176 14.74 -30.60 -9.43
CA PRO A 176 15.34 -30.67 -8.09
C PRO A 176 14.96 -29.47 -7.21
N THR A 177 14.75 -29.71 -5.92
CA THR A 177 14.29 -28.70 -4.94
C THR A 177 15.20 -27.46 -4.89
N VAL A 178 16.51 -27.65 -5.08
CA VAL A 178 17.50 -26.56 -5.09
C VAL A 178 17.27 -25.60 -6.27
N ASP A 179 16.91 -26.13 -7.44
CA ASP A 179 16.65 -25.33 -8.64
C ASP A 179 15.33 -24.58 -8.53
N VAL A 180 14.29 -25.23 -8.00
CA VAL A 180 13.01 -24.57 -7.68
C VAL A 180 13.26 -23.41 -6.72
N LEU A 181 13.99 -23.65 -5.62
CA LEU A 181 14.30 -22.62 -4.63
C LEU A 181 15.10 -21.46 -5.24
N SER A 182 16.10 -21.74 -6.06
CA SER A 182 16.90 -20.71 -6.74
C SER A 182 16.03 -19.82 -7.64
N GLN A 183 15.09 -20.41 -8.38
CA GLN A 183 14.16 -19.66 -9.24
C GLN A 183 13.17 -18.82 -8.44
N VAL A 184 12.65 -19.37 -7.34
CA VAL A 184 11.79 -18.65 -6.39
C VAL A 184 12.53 -17.46 -5.79
N MET A 185 13.72 -17.70 -5.25
CA MET A 185 14.54 -16.67 -4.62
C MET A 185 14.90 -15.59 -5.62
N THR A 186 15.33 -15.96 -6.83
CA THR A 186 15.61 -14.99 -7.90
C THR A 186 14.39 -14.12 -8.20
N PHE A 187 13.18 -14.70 -8.22
CA PHE A 187 11.95 -13.96 -8.44
C PHE A 187 11.57 -13.04 -7.26
N VAL A 188 11.63 -13.55 -6.03
CA VAL A 188 11.33 -12.77 -4.81
C VAL A 188 12.33 -11.62 -4.63
N HIS A 189 13.58 -11.80 -5.01
CA HIS A 189 14.59 -10.74 -5.00
C HIS A 189 14.46 -9.81 -6.21
N SER A 190 13.74 -10.20 -7.26
CA SER A 190 13.46 -9.33 -8.40
C SER A 190 12.42 -8.29 -8.00
N ARG A 191 12.79 -7.00 -8.13
CA ARG A 191 11.87 -5.89 -7.89
C ARG A 191 10.89 -5.80 -9.06
N HIS A 192 9.59 -5.89 -8.77
CA HIS A 192 8.56 -5.66 -9.78
C HIS A 192 8.66 -4.22 -10.31
N ARG A 193 8.99 -4.07 -11.60
CA ARG A 193 8.93 -2.77 -12.29
C ARG A 193 7.48 -2.44 -12.61
N SER A 194 6.85 -1.71 -11.71
CA SER A 194 5.72 -0.85 -12.08
C SER A 194 6.21 0.23 -13.06
N VAL A 195 5.34 0.68 -13.98
CA VAL A 195 5.65 1.78 -14.92
C VAL A 195 5.94 3.09 -14.15
N ALA A 196 5.50 3.19 -12.89
CA ALA A 196 6.06 4.08 -11.88
C ALA A 196 6.81 3.21 -10.85
N PRO A 197 8.15 3.27 -10.74
CA PRO A 197 8.95 2.31 -9.95
C PRO A 197 8.66 2.28 -8.43
N TYR A 198 7.78 3.18 -7.95
CA TYR A 198 7.28 3.31 -6.58
C TYR A 198 5.83 3.79 -6.67
N ALA A 199 4.93 3.39 -5.76
CA ALA A 199 3.66 4.11 -5.58
C ALA A 199 4.02 5.57 -5.26
N PRO A 200 3.74 6.55 -6.15
CA PRO A 200 4.22 7.89 -5.96
C PRO A 200 3.44 8.53 -4.81
N HIS A 201 4.16 9.04 -3.82
CA HIS A 201 3.64 9.78 -2.67
C HIS A 201 4.14 11.21 -2.85
N ILE A 202 3.37 11.98 -3.60
CA ILE A 202 3.76 13.30 -4.08
C ILE A 202 3.16 14.34 -3.15
N LEU A 203 3.97 15.31 -2.71
CA LEU A 203 3.50 16.56 -2.13
C LEU A 203 3.64 17.67 -3.16
N LEU A 204 2.53 18.36 -3.47
CA LEU A 204 2.54 19.63 -4.20
C LEU A 204 2.35 20.77 -3.20
N TYR A 205 3.42 21.54 -2.99
CA TYR A 205 3.44 22.72 -2.15
C TYR A 205 3.63 23.97 -3.00
N GLY A 206 3.10 25.11 -2.54
CA GLY A 206 3.20 26.38 -3.24
C GLY A 206 2.10 27.35 -2.84
N PRO A 207 2.25 28.63 -3.24
CA PRO A 207 1.37 29.71 -2.80
C PRO A 207 -0.08 29.50 -3.27
N PRO A 208 -1.07 30.21 -2.70
CA PRO A 208 -2.41 30.25 -3.29
C PRO A 208 -2.32 30.67 -4.77
N GLY A 209 -3.19 30.15 -5.63
CA GLY A 209 -3.21 30.54 -7.05
C GLY A 209 -2.12 29.95 -7.97
N CYS A 210 -1.12 29.22 -7.46
CA CYS A 210 -0.04 28.65 -8.29
C CYS A 210 -0.46 27.51 -9.24
N GLY A 211 -1.71 27.02 -9.16
CA GLY A 211 -2.18 25.95 -10.04
C GLY A 211 -2.01 24.52 -9.49
N LYS A 212 -1.62 24.36 -8.22
CA LYS A 212 -1.48 23.04 -7.55
C LYS A 212 -2.65 22.08 -7.77
N ASN A 213 -3.89 22.56 -7.71
CA ASN A 213 -5.08 21.71 -7.91
C ASN A 213 -5.15 21.16 -9.35
N LEU A 214 -4.81 21.99 -10.34
CA LEU A 214 -4.83 21.57 -11.75
C LEU A 214 -3.75 20.51 -11.98
N GLN A 215 -2.53 20.76 -11.49
CA GLN A 215 -1.43 19.80 -11.61
C GLN A 215 -1.73 18.48 -10.88
N ALA A 216 -2.27 18.54 -9.65
CA ALA A 216 -2.70 17.34 -8.91
C ALA A 216 -3.69 16.50 -9.71
N ALA A 217 -4.73 17.14 -10.28
CA ALA A 217 -5.73 16.47 -11.09
C ALA A 217 -5.12 15.83 -12.35
N MET A 218 -4.24 16.53 -13.07
CA MET A 218 -3.56 15.99 -14.25
C MET A 218 -2.66 14.78 -13.91
N ILE A 219 -1.93 14.83 -12.78
CA ILE A 219 -1.08 13.73 -12.31
C ILE A 219 -1.96 12.53 -11.93
N ALA A 220 -3.01 12.75 -11.14
CA ALA A 220 -3.96 11.72 -10.72
C ALA A 220 -4.61 11.04 -11.93
N GLU A 221 -5.02 11.81 -12.93
CA GLU A 221 -5.63 11.29 -14.15
C GLU A 221 -4.66 10.45 -14.99
N LYS A 222 -3.42 10.94 -15.21
CA LYS A 222 -2.43 10.28 -16.05
C LYS A 222 -1.89 9.00 -15.42
N TYR A 223 -1.52 9.05 -14.14
CA TYR A 223 -0.89 7.92 -13.44
C TYR A 223 -1.87 7.05 -12.65
N LYS A 224 -3.16 7.40 -12.67
CA LYS A 224 -4.23 6.69 -11.94
C LYS A 224 -3.97 6.61 -10.43
N ILE A 225 -3.33 7.65 -9.90
CA ILE A 225 -3.09 7.82 -8.46
C ILE A 225 -4.20 8.66 -7.85
N VAL A 226 -4.25 8.69 -6.53
CA VAL A 226 -5.31 9.40 -5.81
C VAL A 226 -4.96 10.89 -5.63
N ASP A 227 -5.85 11.78 -6.05
CA ASP A 227 -5.79 13.19 -5.67
C ASP A 227 -6.33 13.40 -4.25
N VAL A 228 -5.50 13.95 -3.37
CA VAL A 228 -5.81 14.17 -1.95
C VAL A 228 -5.65 15.66 -1.63
N SER A 229 -6.79 16.36 -1.49
CA SER A 229 -6.83 17.75 -1.05
C SER A 229 -7.44 17.87 0.34
N SER A 230 -6.72 18.45 1.30
CA SER A 230 -7.24 18.66 2.67
C SER A 230 -8.57 19.42 2.68
N GLY A 231 -8.67 20.51 1.91
CA GLY A 231 -9.89 21.30 1.80
C GLY A 231 -11.05 20.55 1.15
N HIS A 232 -10.78 19.65 0.20
CA HIS A 232 -11.83 18.81 -0.40
C HIS A 232 -12.29 17.72 0.57
N LEU A 233 -11.36 17.09 1.30
CA LEU A 233 -11.67 16.08 2.31
C LEU A 233 -12.56 16.63 3.43
N LEU A 234 -12.27 17.84 3.92
CA LEU A 234 -13.09 18.49 4.94
C LEU A 234 -14.51 18.75 4.41
N LYS A 235 -14.64 19.31 3.20
CA LYS A 235 -15.95 19.53 2.56
C LYS A 235 -16.73 18.23 2.36
N GLN A 236 -16.05 17.18 1.91
CA GLN A 236 -16.65 15.86 1.71
C GLN A 236 -17.11 15.26 3.04
N ALA A 237 -16.31 15.38 4.11
CA ALA A 237 -16.67 14.91 5.44
C ALA A 237 -17.92 15.64 5.99
N THR A 238 -17.97 16.97 5.83
CA THR A 238 -19.14 17.78 6.22
C THR A 238 -20.38 17.40 5.40
N ALA A 239 -20.25 17.26 4.07
CA ALA A 239 -21.37 16.87 3.21
C ALA A 239 -21.89 15.45 3.51
N ALA A 240 -21.00 14.54 3.91
CA ALA A 240 -21.34 13.17 4.29
C ALA A 240 -21.82 13.03 5.75
N GLN A 241 -21.89 14.12 6.52
CA GLN A 241 -22.32 14.14 7.92
C GLN A 241 -21.59 13.09 8.78
N THR A 242 -20.28 12.92 8.57
CA THR A 242 -19.49 12.04 9.42
C THR A 242 -19.29 12.68 10.79
N LYS A 243 -18.94 11.89 11.82
CA LYS A 243 -18.65 12.44 13.16
C LYS A 243 -17.59 13.56 13.14
N ILE A 244 -16.59 13.45 12.25
CA ILE A 244 -15.59 14.50 12.06
C ILE A 244 -16.19 15.65 11.25
N GLY A 245 -16.99 15.37 10.21
CA GLY A 245 -17.69 16.37 9.41
C GLY A 245 -18.61 17.28 10.21
N GLU A 246 -19.37 16.74 11.15
CA GLU A 246 -20.23 17.50 12.08
C GLU A 246 -19.41 18.43 12.97
N ALA A 247 -18.29 17.93 13.50
CA ALA A 247 -17.38 18.73 14.31
C ALA A 247 -16.66 19.81 13.49
N VAL A 248 -16.33 19.54 12.21
CA VAL A 248 -15.75 20.53 11.28
C VAL A 248 -16.76 21.60 10.91
N GLN A 249 -18.05 21.23 10.78
CA GLN A 249 -19.10 22.14 10.34
C GLN A 249 -19.22 23.35 11.26
N SER A 250 -19.11 23.18 12.58
CA SER A 250 -19.19 24.28 13.53
C SER A 250 -18.08 25.31 13.35
N TYR A 251 -16.84 24.88 13.08
CA TYR A 251 -15.73 25.79 12.78
C TYR A 251 -15.95 26.52 11.45
N VAL A 252 -16.42 25.82 10.43
CA VAL A 252 -16.70 26.41 9.11
C VAL A 252 -17.80 27.46 9.19
N GLU A 253 -18.89 27.19 9.90
CA GLU A 253 -20.00 28.13 10.10
C GLU A 253 -19.58 29.37 10.90
N GLN A 254 -18.66 29.20 11.85
CA GLN A 254 -18.10 30.29 12.66
C GLN A 254 -16.96 31.06 11.95
N GLY A 255 -16.57 30.64 10.73
CA GLY A 255 -15.45 31.22 10.00
C GLY A 255 -14.09 31.00 10.69
N GLN A 256 -13.99 30.03 11.58
CA GLN A 256 -12.78 29.70 12.32
C GLN A 256 -11.92 28.67 11.56
N PRO A 257 -10.58 28.74 11.70
CA PRO A 257 -9.70 27.71 11.15
C PRO A 257 -9.98 26.36 11.82
N VAL A 258 -10.02 25.30 11.01
CA VAL A 258 -10.22 23.93 11.50
C VAL A 258 -8.94 23.46 12.19
N PRO A 259 -9.00 22.87 13.41
CA PRO A 259 -7.82 22.39 14.11
C PRO A 259 -7.04 21.32 13.33
N ASP A 260 -5.72 21.41 13.35
CA ASP A 260 -4.82 20.51 12.59
C ASP A 260 -5.02 19.03 12.93
N SER A 261 -5.30 18.72 14.19
CA SER A 261 -5.58 17.34 14.64
C SER A 261 -6.81 16.74 13.95
N MET A 262 -7.80 17.55 13.59
CA MET A 262 -8.98 17.10 12.85
C MET A 262 -8.66 16.89 11.37
N VAL A 263 -7.91 17.82 10.76
CA VAL A 263 -7.45 17.69 9.37
C VAL A 263 -6.59 16.43 9.21
N LEU A 264 -5.67 16.19 10.15
CA LEU A 264 -4.81 15.01 10.17
C LEU A 264 -5.61 13.72 10.25
N ARG A 265 -6.67 13.66 11.07
CA ARG A 265 -7.56 12.48 11.14
C ARG A 265 -8.28 12.21 9.83
N CYS A 266 -8.79 13.24 9.15
CA CYS A 266 -9.39 13.09 7.82
C CYS A 266 -8.38 12.60 6.78
N LEU A 267 -7.15 13.11 6.84
CA LEU A 267 -6.06 12.66 5.97
C LEU A 267 -5.68 11.21 6.26
N GLU A 268 -5.53 10.84 7.53
CA GLU A 268 -5.20 9.47 7.96
C GLU A 268 -6.25 8.47 7.46
N GLU A 269 -7.54 8.78 7.62
CA GLU A 269 -8.63 7.95 7.10
C GLU A 269 -8.58 7.83 5.56
N ARG A 270 -8.24 8.92 4.85
CA ARG A 270 -8.17 8.90 3.38
C ARG A 270 -6.96 8.13 2.85
N LEU A 271 -5.78 8.42 3.40
CA LEU A 271 -4.49 7.90 2.95
C LEU A 271 -4.33 6.41 3.32
N SER A 272 -5.03 5.94 4.36
CA SER A 272 -5.06 4.53 4.75
C SER A 272 -5.97 3.66 3.87
N LYS A 273 -6.67 4.23 2.88
CA LYS A 273 -7.51 3.45 1.96
C LYS A 273 -6.66 2.68 0.95
N LEU A 274 -7.18 1.53 0.54
CA LEU A 274 -6.50 0.60 -0.37
C LEU A 274 -6.03 1.25 -1.67
N ASP A 275 -6.80 2.16 -2.25
CA ASP A 275 -6.44 2.86 -3.48
C ASP A 275 -5.22 3.76 -3.29
N CYS A 276 -5.13 4.50 -2.18
CA CYS A 276 -3.96 5.28 -1.79
C CYS A 276 -2.73 4.39 -1.56
N ILE A 277 -2.89 3.26 -0.85
CA ILE A 277 -1.80 2.33 -0.55
C ILE A 277 -1.26 1.67 -1.82
N THR A 278 -2.14 1.22 -2.71
CA THR A 278 -1.76 0.41 -3.88
C THR A 278 -1.34 1.26 -5.08
N ARG A 279 -1.93 2.45 -5.26
CA ARG A 279 -1.68 3.30 -6.44
C ARG A 279 -0.79 4.50 -6.11
N GLY A 280 -0.67 4.87 -4.84
CA GLY A 280 -0.06 6.13 -4.43
C GLY A 280 -1.05 7.30 -4.46
N TRP A 281 -0.55 8.48 -4.13
CA TRP A 281 -1.35 9.68 -3.95
C TRP A 281 -0.54 10.95 -4.23
N VAL A 282 -1.25 12.00 -4.64
CA VAL A 282 -0.75 13.37 -4.68
C VAL A 282 -1.50 14.18 -3.62
N LEU A 283 -0.76 14.66 -2.64
CA LEU A 283 -1.27 15.46 -1.53
C LEU A 283 -1.02 16.94 -1.83
N HIS A 284 -2.05 17.75 -1.64
CA HIS A 284 -1.92 19.21 -1.70
C HIS A 284 -2.85 19.91 -0.70
N GLY A 285 -2.44 21.12 -0.27
CA GLY A 285 -3.18 21.91 0.72
C GLY A 285 -2.90 21.54 2.19
N PHE A 286 -1.99 20.59 2.44
CA PHE A 286 -1.42 20.21 3.73
C PHE A 286 -0.09 19.47 3.46
N PRO A 287 0.99 19.68 4.23
CA PRO A 287 1.13 20.62 5.35
C PRO A 287 1.33 22.07 4.88
N ARG A 288 1.10 23.03 5.79
CA ARG A 288 1.32 24.48 5.59
C ARG A 288 2.55 24.99 6.34
N ASP A 289 2.89 24.34 7.45
CA ASP A 289 3.97 24.65 8.37
C ASP A 289 4.75 23.38 8.77
N ILE A 290 5.80 23.53 9.57
CA ILE A 290 6.63 22.40 10.03
C ILE A 290 5.90 21.48 11.00
N GLU A 291 5.04 22.03 11.86
CA GLU A 291 4.34 21.23 12.87
C GLU A 291 3.45 20.19 12.18
N GLN A 292 2.70 20.62 11.17
CA GLN A 292 1.89 19.75 10.31
C GLN A 292 2.73 18.75 9.52
N ALA A 293 3.90 19.16 9.02
CA ALA A 293 4.81 18.27 8.30
C ALA A 293 5.36 17.16 9.21
N THR A 294 5.72 17.52 10.44
CA THR A 294 6.20 16.60 11.47
C THR A 294 5.10 15.60 11.84
N LEU A 295 3.86 16.07 12.03
CA LEU A 295 2.71 15.21 12.30
C LEU A 295 2.45 14.17 11.18
N LEU A 296 2.66 14.52 9.91
CA LEU A 296 2.54 13.56 8.81
C LEU A 296 3.61 12.47 8.88
N GLU A 297 4.87 12.85 9.12
CA GLU A 297 5.97 11.90 9.20
C GLU A 297 5.83 10.97 10.42
N GLU A 298 5.40 11.50 11.58
CA GLU A 298 5.11 10.71 12.78
C GLU A 298 4.00 9.67 12.54
N LYS A 299 3.03 9.99 11.69
CA LYS A 299 1.96 9.08 11.26
C LYS A 299 2.39 8.08 10.18
N GLY A 300 3.65 8.12 9.74
CA GLY A 300 4.20 7.22 8.73
C GLY A 300 3.82 7.60 7.29
N PHE A 301 3.21 8.76 7.07
CA PHE A 301 2.91 9.26 5.73
C PHE A 301 4.13 9.95 5.13
N LEU A 302 5.07 9.13 4.63
CA LEU A 302 6.31 9.60 4.04
C LEU A 302 6.14 9.92 2.55
N MET A 303 6.53 11.13 2.16
CA MET A 303 6.57 11.59 0.77
C MET A 303 7.86 11.11 0.10
N ASN A 304 7.75 10.66 -1.15
CA ASN A 304 8.90 10.33 -1.98
C ASN A 304 9.23 11.42 -3.00
N ARG A 305 8.30 12.35 -3.25
CA ARG A 305 8.49 13.52 -4.11
C ARG A 305 7.87 14.73 -3.43
N VAL A 306 8.62 15.81 -3.36
CA VAL A 306 8.14 17.08 -2.83
C VAL A 306 8.44 18.14 -3.87
N PHE A 307 7.39 18.77 -4.38
CA PHE A 307 7.48 19.81 -5.39
C PHE A 307 7.03 21.15 -4.84
N PHE A 308 7.87 22.17 -5.01
CA PHE A 308 7.55 23.54 -4.65
C PHE A 308 7.25 24.30 -5.94
N MET A 309 6.02 24.79 -6.08
CA MET A 309 5.56 25.53 -7.24
C MET A 309 5.84 27.02 -7.02
N ASP A 310 6.86 27.53 -7.68
CA ASP A 310 7.31 28.91 -7.55
C ASP A 310 6.62 29.78 -8.61
N VAL A 311 5.96 30.84 -8.14
CA VAL A 311 5.30 31.85 -8.97
C VAL A 311 5.53 33.22 -8.32
N PRO A 312 5.85 34.28 -9.07
CA PRO A 312 5.95 35.63 -8.53
C PRO A 312 4.64 36.09 -7.90
N ASP A 313 4.72 36.85 -6.79
CA ASP A 313 3.54 37.33 -6.05
C ASP A 313 2.60 38.16 -6.93
N ASP A 314 3.15 39.04 -7.78
CA ASP A 314 2.38 39.87 -8.71
C ASP A 314 1.53 39.01 -9.65
N ALA A 315 2.09 37.91 -10.17
CA ALA A 315 1.38 36.97 -11.03
C ALA A 315 0.30 36.20 -10.25
N ILE A 316 0.52 35.87 -8.97
CA ILE A 316 -0.50 35.26 -8.12
C ILE A 316 -1.67 36.21 -7.87
N ILE A 317 -1.37 37.48 -7.54
CA ILE A 317 -2.38 38.51 -7.31
C ILE A 317 -3.23 38.70 -8.56
N GLU A 318 -2.61 38.84 -9.74
CA GLU A 318 -3.34 38.93 -11.01
C GLU A 318 -4.23 37.69 -11.25
N ARG A 319 -3.67 36.48 -11.12
CA ARG A 319 -4.38 35.22 -11.36
C ARG A 319 -5.61 35.04 -10.48
N LEU A 320 -5.54 35.47 -9.23
CA LEU A 320 -6.63 35.31 -8.26
C LEU A 320 -7.66 36.43 -8.38
N THR A 321 -7.22 37.69 -8.44
CA THR A 321 -8.13 38.84 -8.50
C THR A 321 -8.96 38.89 -9.80
N LEU A 322 -8.44 38.35 -10.90
CA LEU A 322 -9.16 38.24 -12.18
C LEU A 322 -9.93 36.92 -12.33
N ARG A 323 -9.97 36.08 -11.30
CA ARG A 323 -10.70 34.82 -11.31
C ARG A 323 -12.15 35.03 -10.95
N THR A 324 -13.03 34.43 -11.75
CA THR A 324 -14.46 34.39 -11.47
C THR A 324 -14.97 32.96 -11.54
N THR A 325 -16.06 32.67 -10.85
CA THR A 325 -16.72 31.37 -10.84
C THR A 325 -18.16 31.55 -11.27
N ASP A 326 -18.61 30.71 -12.20
CA ASP A 326 -20.02 30.64 -12.55
C ASP A 326 -20.77 29.89 -11.42
N PRO A 327 -21.71 30.53 -10.71
CA PRO A 327 -22.42 29.90 -9.60
C PRO A 327 -23.34 28.75 -10.05
N VAL A 328 -23.70 28.68 -11.34
CA VAL A 328 -24.60 27.63 -11.86
C VAL A 328 -23.82 26.36 -12.21
N THR A 329 -22.72 26.49 -12.94
CA THR A 329 -21.92 25.33 -13.39
C THR A 329 -20.81 24.97 -12.41
N GLY A 330 -20.39 25.90 -11.55
CA GLY A 330 -19.21 25.78 -10.70
C GLY A 330 -17.89 25.93 -11.48
N GLU A 331 -17.94 26.19 -12.79
CA GLU A 331 -16.74 26.38 -13.59
C GLU A 331 -16.04 27.69 -13.26
N ARG A 332 -14.70 27.64 -13.26
CA ARG A 332 -13.86 28.82 -13.07
C ARG A 332 -13.43 29.38 -14.42
N TYR A 333 -13.51 30.71 -14.51
CA TYR A 333 -13.07 31.53 -15.62
C TYR A 333 -12.03 32.54 -15.14
N HIS A 334 -11.26 33.05 -16.10
CA HIS A 334 -10.26 34.07 -15.88
C HIS A 334 -10.37 35.09 -17.00
N SER A 335 -10.43 36.38 -16.68
CA SER A 335 -10.72 37.46 -17.64
C SER A 335 -9.81 37.43 -18.88
N VAL A 336 -8.55 37.04 -18.71
CA VAL A 336 -7.55 36.94 -19.80
C VAL A 336 -7.42 35.52 -20.36
N TYR A 337 -6.98 34.54 -19.57
CA TYR A 337 -6.58 33.21 -20.06
C TYR A 337 -7.72 32.23 -20.37
N LYS A 338 -8.89 32.41 -19.76
CA LYS A 338 -10.06 31.54 -19.95
C LYS A 338 -11.33 32.37 -19.78
N PRO A 339 -11.64 33.27 -20.73
CA PRO A 339 -12.82 34.13 -20.62
C PRO A 339 -14.10 33.30 -20.64
N ALA A 340 -15.17 33.86 -20.08
CA ALA A 340 -16.49 33.24 -20.15
C ALA A 340 -16.92 33.05 -21.62
N PRO A 341 -17.56 31.93 -21.97
CA PRO A 341 -17.87 31.57 -23.35
C PRO A 341 -18.92 32.51 -23.99
N ASN A 342 -19.78 33.14 -23.20
CA ASN A 342 -20.80 34.07 -23.66
C ASN A 342 -21.09 35.17 -22.62
N SER A 343 -21.78 36.22 -23.05
CA SER A 343 -22.11 37.38 -22.20
C SER A 343 -23.03 37.04 -21.03
N GLU A 344 -23.87 36.01 -21.15
CA GLU A 344 -24.78 35.58 -20.09
C GLU A 344 -24.02 34.92 -18.92
N VAL A 345 -23.08 34.02 -19.24
CA VAL A 345 -22.19 33.40 -18.25
C VAL A 345 -21.31 34.46 -17.61
N GLN A 346 -20.79 35.40 -18.40
CA GLN A 346 -19.99 36.50 -17.88
C GLN A 346 -20.75 37.37 -16.88
N ALA A 347 -22.01 37.70 -17.16
CA ALA A 347 -22.83 38.57 -16.30
C ALA A 347 -23.19 37.93 -14.96
N ARG A 348 -23.28 36.59 -14.90
CA ARG A 348 -23.60 35.86 -13.66
C ARG A 348 -22.38 35.37 -12.88
N CYS A 349 -21.21 35.38 -13.49
CA CYS A 349 -19.95 35.01 -12.84
C CYS A 349 -19.67 35.91 -11.63
N GLN A 350 -19.24 35.31 -10.52
CA GLN A 350 -18.94 36.01 -9.28
C GLN A 350 -17.50 35.78 -8.85
N GLN A 351 -16.88 36.80 -8.27
CA GLN A 351 -15.58 36.67 -7.63
C GLN A 351 -15.74 36.00 -6.26
N ASN A 352 -14.83 35.09 -5.93
CA ASN A 352 -14.82 34.48 -4.60
C ASN A 352 -14.34 35.52 -3.57
N PRO A 353 -14.95 35.63 -2.38
CA PRO A 353 -14.43 36.51 -1.32
C PRO A 353 -12.97 36.24 -0.94
N LYS A 354 -12.50 34.98 -1.10
CA LYS A 354 -11.09 34.59 -0.88
C LYS A 354 -10.13 35.02 -1.98
N ASP A 355 -10.65 35.59 -3.06
CA ASP A 355 -9.85 36.09 -4.18
C ASP A 355 -9.72 37.63 -4.12
N SER A 356 -10.09 38.26 -3.00
CA SER A 356 -9.86 39.68 -2.77
C SER A 356 -8.38 39.97 -2.55
N LEU A 357 -7.92 41.15 -2.99
CA LEU A 357 -6.51 41.54 -2.91
C LEU A 357 -5.96 41.43 -1.48
N GLU A 358 -6.66 41.99 -0.50
CA GLU A 358 -6.26 41.94 0.91
C GLU A 358 -6.14 40.50 1.45
N HIS A 359 -7.06 39.59 1.06
CA HIS A 359 -6.97 38.19 1.50
C HIS A 359 -5.79 37.48 0.84
N VAL A 360 -5.55 37.73 -0.45
CA VAL A 360 -4.45 37.13 -1.20
C VAL A 360 -3.10 37.58 -0.65
N GLU A 361 -2.93 38.87 -0.36
CA GLU A 361 -1.71 39.41 0.26
C GLU A 361 -1.44 38.79 1.64
N ASN A 362 -2.47 38.63 2.46
CA ASN A 362 -2.35 37.99 3.76
C ASN A 362 -1.95 36.50 3.63
N GLU A 363 -2.56 35.75 2.72
CA GLU A 363 -2.20 34.34 2.49
C GLU A 363 -0.79 34.19 1.90
N LEU A 364 -0.35 35.11 1.04
CA LEU A 364 1.02 35.16 0.52
C LEU A 364 2.03 35.42 1.64
N LYS A 365 1.73 36.35 2.55
CA LYS A 365 2.57 36.61 3.72
C LYS A 365 2.73 35.36 4.58
N VAL A 366 1.61 34.70 4.92
CA VAL A 366 1.62 33.46 5.69
C VAL A 366 2.43 32.36 4.97
N TYR A 367 2.31 32.26 3.65
CA TYR A 367 3.11 31.31 2.86
C TYR A 367 4.62 31.60 2.98
N HIS A 368 5.03 32.85 2.79
CA HIS A 368 6.44 33.26 2.84
C HIS A 368 7.06 33.11 4.23
N ASP A 369 6.26 33.25 5.29
CA ASP A 369 6.71 33.03 6.67
C ASP A 369 7.13 31.56 6.91
N HIS A 370 6.51 30.59 6.23
CA HIS A 370 6.74 29.15 6.48
C HIS A 370 7.55 28.42 5.40
N VAL A 371 7.54 28.90 4.15
CA VAL A 371 8.16 28.21 3.00
C VAL A 371 9.62 27.85 3.23
N THR A 372 10.38 28.77 3.85
CA THR A 372 11.82 28.59 4.06
C THR A 372 12.11 27.46 5.05
N GLU A 373 11.34 27.38 6.13
CA GLU A 373 11.55 26.36 7.14
C GLU A 373 11.04 25.00 6.69
N LEU A 374 9.90 24.97 5.98
CA LEU A 374 9.36 23.76 5.37
C LEU A 374 10.30 23.19 4.29
N GLY A 375 10.93 24.07 3.51
CA GLY A 375 11.94 23.68 2.52
C GLY A 375 13.19 23.05 3.16
N LYS A 376 13.58 23.47 4.36
CA LYS A 376 14.68 22.85 5.13
C LYS A 376 14.29 21.49 5.72
N PHE A 377 13.02 21.33 6.12
CA PHE A 377 12.49 20.08 6.65
C PHE A 377 12.56 18.95 5.62
N TYR A 378 12.15 19.23 4.38
CA TYR A 378 12.23 18.26 3.28
C TYR A 378 13.61 18.28 2.61
N GLN A 379 14.38 17.20 2.77
CA GLN A 379 15.77 17.12 2.25
C GLN A 379 15.91 17.16 0.72
N ALA A 380 14.85 16.86 -0.04
CA ALA A 380 14.88 16.69 -1.49
C ALA A 380 13.70 17.39 -2.18
N VAL A 381 13.61 18.71 -1.97
CA VAL A 381 12.60 19.57 -2.63
C VAL A 381 13.01 19.84 -4.08
N ILE A 382 12.04 19.71 -4.98
CA ILE A 382 12.17 20.07 -6.39
C ILE A 382 11.38 21.36 -6.63
N HIS A 383 12.10 22.43 -6.96
CA HIS A 383 11.52 23.71 -7.32
C HIS A 383 11.06 23.69 -8.78
N ILE A 384 9.83 24.17 -9.02
CA ILE A 384 9.20 24.23 -10.34
C ILE A 384 8.80 25.67 -10.60
N ASN A 385 9.26 26.24 -11.71
CA ASN A 385 8.68 27.48 -12.21
C ASN A 385 7.25 27.21 -12.71
N ALA A 386 6.25 27.60 -11.92
CA ALA A 386 4.82 27.46 -12.24
C ALA A 386 4.23 28.73 -12.88
N ASP A 387 5.08 29.69 -13.26
CA ASP A 387 4.71 30.85 -14.08
C ASP A 387 4.82 30.57 -15.59
N GLN A 388 4.30 29.42 -16.00
CA GLN A 388 4.34 28.93 -17.38
C GLN A 388 2.99 28.32 -17.75
N ASP A 389 2.84 27.88 -19.00
CA ASP A 389 1.62 27.17 -19.39
C ASP A 389 1.44 25.87 -18.57
N PRO A 390 0.19 25.46 -18.27
CA PRO A 390 -0.05 24.29 -17.43
C PRO A 390 0.54 22.99 -17.96
N HIS A 391 0.69 22.82 -19.28
CA HIS A 391 1.21 21.59 -19.88
C HIS A 391 2.74 21.51 -19.72
N THR A 392 3.47 22.60 -19.92
CA THR A 392 4.92 22.64 -19.69
C THR A 392 5.26 22.37 -18.22
N VAL A 393 4.49 22.96 -17.29
CA VAL A 393 4.64 22.67 -15.85
C VAL A 393 4.40 21.19 -15.57
N PHE A 394 3.39 20.60 -16.20
CA PHE A 394 3.06 19.18 -16.05
C PHE A 394 4.15 18.26 -16.61
N GLU A 395 4.70 18.56 -17.79
CA GLU A 395 5.81 17.81 -18.39
C GLU A 395 7.06 17.81 -17.51
N PHE A 396 7.36 18.96 -16.87
CA PHE A 396 8.46 19.05 -15.91
C PHE A 396 8.23 18.15 -14.69
N ILE A 397 7.02 18.19 -14.10
CA ILE A 397 6.65 17.31 -12.99
C ILE A 397 6.79 15.85 -13.39
N GLU A 398 6.24 15.47 -14.55
CA GLU A 398 6.32 14.12 -15.09
C GLU A 398 7.78 13.64 -15.22
N SER A 399 8.65 14.44 -15.83
CA SER A 399 10.07 14.08 -15.98
C SER A 399 10.74 13.78 -14.62
N SER A 400 10.33 14.50 -13.58
CA SER A 400 10.84 14.35 -12.21
C SER A 400 10.23 13.17 -11.45
N VAL A 401 8.98 12.82 -11.74
CA VAL A 401 8.31 11.63 -11.18
C VAL A 401 8.93 10.35 -11.73
N LEU A 402 9.30 10.33 -13.02
CA LEU A 402 9.87 9.15 -13.70
C LEU A 402 11.31 8.82 -13.28
N ASN A 403 12.08 9.82 -12.82
CA ASN A 403 13.43 9.60 -12.30
C ASN A 403 13.42 8.79 -10.99
N PRO A 404 14.46 8.01 -10.65
CA PRO A 404 14.51 7.31 -9.36
C PRO A 404 14.51 8.29 -8.18
N PRO A 405 13.84 7.95 -7.04
CA PRO A 405 13.83 8.78 -5.85
C PRO A 405 15.25 9.06 -5.35
N VAL A 406 15.50 10.30 -4.93
CA VAL A 406 16.70 10.65 -4.19
C VAL A 406 16.72 9.82 -2.90
N LYS A 407 17.77 9.01 -2.71
CA LYS A 407 17.92 8.22 -1.48
C LYS A 407 18.07 9.18 -0.31
N ARG A 408 17.13 9.15 0.65
CA ARG A 408 17.24 9.87 1.92
C ARG A 408 18.56 9.43 2.57
N LYS A 409 19.45 10.38 2.89
CA LYS A 409 20.68 10.05 3.63
C LYS A 409 20.23 9.53 4.99
N ALA A 410 20.59 8.28 5.33
CA ALA A 410 20.36 7.76 6.67
C ALA A 410 21.11 8.69 7.64
N SER A 411 20.36 9.38 8.48
CA SER A 411 20.87 10.19 9.59
C SER A 411 21.37 9.30 10.73
#